data_AF-X0W3Q5-F1
#
_entry.id   AF-X0W3Q5-F1
#
_cell.length_a   1.000
_cell.length_b   1.000
_cell.length_c   1.000
_cell.angle_alpha   90.00
_cell.angle_beta   90.00
_cell.angle_gamma   90.00
#
_symmetry.space_group_name_H-M   'P 1'
#
loop_
_entity.id
_entity.type
_entity.pdbx_description
1 polymer ?
#
loop_
_entity_poly.entity_id
_entity_poly.type
_entity_poly.pdbx_seq_one_letter_code
_entity_poly.pdbx_strand_id
1 'polypeptide(L)'
;SGFVAKSMISDSAVQEHMALVWFLLAAASAGVFLHAGIKFPWFVFFQKDSGLRPPDPPRTMQAAMILLAVLCVGIGVYPAPLYAILPFPVDFVPYTGQHVVSQLQLLLFSGLAFFLLLGWLKRTRTITLDVDWFWRRWPLLLKERFHRDEETPLAIFYSNSRKTLATVLATIYRHNGPSGVLGRSWPTGGMAFWATVLLGAFLLLYYLG
;
A
#
# COMPACT_ATOMS: atom_id res chain seq x y z
N SER A 1 25.59 -3.66 -2.50
CA SER A 1 24.66 -3.09 -3.49
C SER A 1 24.48 -1.58 -3.36
N GLY A 2 24.23 -1.05 -2.15
CA GLY A 2 23.90 0.38 -1.97
C GLY A 2 24.96 1.37 -2.48
N PHE A 3 26.25 1.06 -2.31
CA PHE A 3 27.35 1.87 -2.84
C PHE A 3 27.27 1.97 -4.37
N VAL A 4 27.26 0.84 -5.08
CA VAL A 4 27.17 0.71 -6.54
C VAL A 4 26.02 1.51 -7.15
N ALA A 5 24.82 1.44 -6.55
CA ALA A 5 23.64 2.12 -7.07
C ALA A 5 23.64 3.62 -6.75
N LYS A 6 24.00 4.02 -5.52
CA LYS A 6 23.99 5.44 -5.12
C LYS A 6 25.14 6.23 -5.73
N SER A 7 26.32 5.62 -5.87
CA SER A 7 27.47 6.27 -6.49
C SER A 7 27.18 6.61 -7.95
N MET A 8 26.49 5.73 -8.68
CA MET A 8 26.07 5.99 -10.06
C MET A 8 25.20 7.25 -10.16
N ILE A 9 24.16 7.36 -9.32
CA ILE A 9 23.26 8.52 -9.34
C ILE A 9 24.02 9.82 -8.98
N SER A 10 24.88 9.74 -7.98
CA SER A 10 25.68 10.90 -7.57
C SER A 10 26.66 11.32 -8.66
N ASP A 11 27.26 10.38 -9.40
CA ASP A 11 28.21 10.67 -10.47
C ASP A 11 27.51 11.26 -11.70
N SER A 12 26.33 10.74 -12.07
CA SER A 12 25.51 11.35 -13.13
C SER A 12 25.16 12.82 -12.84
N ALA A 13 24.87 13.16 -11.58
CA ALA A 13 24.62 14.56 -11.20
C ALA A 13 25.86 15.46 -11.34
N VAL A 14 27.07 14.91 -11.19
CA VAL A 14 28.33 15.63 -11.42
C VAL A 14 28.56 15.83 -12.91
N GLN A 15 28.35 14.79 -13.72
CA GLN A 15 28.52 14.81 -15.17
C GLN A 15 27.58 15.83 -15.85
N GLU A 16 26.34 15.96 -15.35
CA GLU A 16 25.36 16.95 -15.81
C GLU A 16 25.57 18.36 -15.20
N HIS A 17 26.70 18.59 -14.52
CA HIS A 17 27.05 19.85 -13.87
C HIS A 17 25.99 20.38 -12.87
N MET A 18 25.19 19.47 -12.29
CA MET A 18 24.09 19.80 -11.36
C MET A 18 24.61 19.96 -9.92
N ALA A 19 25.47 20.96 -9.70
CA ALA A 19 26.16 21.14 -8.41
C ALA A 19 25.21 21.17 -7.20
N LEU A 20 24.08 21.89 -7.30
CA LEU A 20 23.08 21.96 -6.22
C LEU A 20 22.49 20.57 -5.89
N VAL A 21 22.14 19.80 -6.92
CA VAL A 21 21.57 18.46 -6.76
C VAL A 21 22.60 17.53 -6.13
N TRP A 22 23.86 17.61 -6.57
CA TRP A 22 24.94 16.85 -5.99
C TRP A 22 25.14 17.16 -4.49
N PHE A 23 25.15 18.44 -4.10
CA PHE A 23 25.23 18.83 -2.68
C PHE A 23 24.06 18.28 -1.86
N LEU A 24 22.84 18.33 -2.39
CA LEU A 24 21.66 17.76 -1.74
C LEU A 24 21.76 16.24 -1.60
N LEU A 25 22.22 15.53 -2.63
CA LEU A 25 22.44 14.07 -2.60
C LEU A 25 23.54 13.69 -1.60
N ALA A 26 24.63 14.46 -1.54
CA ALA A 26 25.70 14.27 -0.57
C ALA A 26 25.20 14.51 0.87
N ALA A 27 24.46 15.60 1.10
CA ALA A 27 23.86 15.91 2.39
C ALA A 27 22.84 14.84 2.82
N ALA A 28 21.99 14.38 1.91
CA ALA A 28 21.05 13.29 2.15
C ALA A 28 21.79 11.99 2.50
N SER A 29 22.89 11.67 1.80
CA SER A 29 23.71 10.50 2.08
C SER A 29 24.35 10.57 3.48
N ALA A 30 24.89 11.73 3.85
CA ALA A 30 25.42 11.97 5.19
C ALA A 30 24.32 11.88 6.26
N GLY A 31 23.14 12.46 6.02
CA GLY A 31 22.00 12.41 6.96
C GLY A 31 21.46 11.01 7.21
N VAL A 32 21.33 10.20 6.15
CA VAL A 32 20.92 8.79 6.26
C VAL A 32 21.96 7.98 7.03
N PHE A 33 23.26 8.21 6.79
CA PHE A 33 24.32 7.52 7.54
C PHE A 33 24.35 7.93 9.02
N LEU A 34 24.21 9.23 9.34
CA LEU A 34 24.06 9.70 10.72
C LEU A 34 22.88 9.04 11.42
N HIS A 35 21.70 9.04 10.78
CA HIS A 35 20.46 8.62 11.41
C HIS A 35 20.28 7.09 11.44
N ALA A 36 20.30 6.45 10.28
CA ALA A 36 20.06 5.01 10.16
C ALA A 36 21.35 4.20 10.39
N GLY A 37 22.51 4.74 9.99
CA GLY A 37 23.79 4.05 10.10
C GLY A 37 24.34 3.99 11.52
N ILE A 38 24.46 5.14 12.19
CA ILE A 38 25.12 5.21 13.51
C ILE A 38 24.11 5.42 14.64
N LYS A 39 23.23 6.43 14.54
CA LYS A 39 22.31 6.81 15.63
C LYS A 39 21.41 5.65 16.05
N PHE A 40 20.75 4.98 15.11
CA PHE A 40 19.82 3.90 15.42
C PHE A 40 20.53 2.70 16.10
N PRO A 41 21.59 2.10 15.53
CA PRO A 41 22.30 1.00 16.21
C PRO A 41 22.89 1.42 17.55
N TRP A 42 23.43 2.64 17.67
CA TRP A 42 23.94 3.14 18.94
C TRP A 42 22.88 3.12 20.04
N PHE A 43 21.67 3.61 19.73
CA PHE A 43 20.57 3.64 20.69
C PHE A 43 19.92 2.27 20.95
N VAL A 44 19.99 1.34 19.99
CA VAL A 44 19.43 0.00 20.16
C VAL A 44 20.36 -0.89 20.98
N PHE A 45 21.67 -0.85 20.72
CA PHE A 45 22.63 -1.79 21.34
C PHE A 45 23.36 -1.22 22.57
N PHE A 46 23.61 0.09 22.64
CA PHE A 46 24.46 0.70 23.69
C PHE A 46 23.70 1.62 24.66
N GLN A 47 22.39 1.81 24.48
CA GLN A 47 21.56 2.58 25.42
C GLN A 47 21.02 1.70 26.56
N LYS A 48 20.37 2.32 27.55
CA LYS A 48 19.75 1.66 28.71
C LYS A 48 18.91 0.45 28.29
N ASP A 49 19.32 -0.73 28.75
CA ASP A 49 18.59 -1.98 28.54
C ASP A 49 17.18 -1.86 29.13
N SER A 50 16.20 -2.32 28.36
CA SER A 50 14.79 -2.36 28.76
C SER A 50 14.44 -3.58 29.61
N GLY A 51 15.36 -4.54 29.74
CA GLY A 51 15.15 -5.80 30.47
C GLY A 51 14.32 -6.82 29.70
N LEU A 52 13.85 -6.48 28.49
CA LEU A 52 13.12 -7.39 27.64
C LEU A 52 14.07 -8.40 26.99
N ARG A 53 13.64 -9.66 26.92
CA ARG A 53 14.35 -10.76 26.27
C ARG A 53 13.41 -11.49 25.31
N PRO A 54 13.10 -10.88 24.15
CA PRO A 54 12.29 -11.54 23.14
C PRO A 54 13.05 -12.76 22.57
N PRO A 55 12.33 -13.83 22.18
CA PRO A 55 12.95 -14.97 21.50
C PRO A 55 13.47 -14.55 20.11
N ASP A 56 14.48 -15.28 19.64
CA ASP A 56 15.02 -15.09 18.29
C ASP A 56 13.95 -15.30 17.20
N PRO A 57 14.08 -14.63 16.04
CA PRO A 57 13.11 -14.73 14.96
C PRO A 57 12.98 -16.18 14.44
N PRO A 58 11.81 -16.59 13.93
CA PRO A 58 11.60 -17.93 13.42
C PRO A 58 12.55 -18.24 12.26
N ARG A 59 12.91 -19.52 12.09
CA ARG A 59 13.90 -19.96 11.09
C ARG A 59 13.57 -19.54 9.65
N THR A 60 12.29 -19.47 9.30
CA THR A 60 11.84 -18.99 7.98
C THR A 60 12.19 -17.52 7.74
N MET A 61 12.04 -16.66 8.75
CA MET A 61 12.44 -15.26 8.70
C MET A 61 13.96 -15.11 8.59
N GLN A 62 14.72 -15.91 9.36
CA GLN A 62 16.18 -15.91 9.29
C GLN A 62 16.67 -16.32 7.89
N ALA A 63 16.08 -17.36 7.30
CA ALA A 63 16.42 -17.80 5.95
C ALA A 63 16.19 -16.69 4.90
N ALA A 64 15.07 -15.97 4.99
CA ALA A 64 14.78 -14.84 4.10
C ALA A 64 15.79 -13.68 4.29
N MET A 65 16.16 -13.36 5.53
CA MET A 65 17.18 -12.33 5.81
C MET A 65 18.54 -12.71 5.24
N ILE A 66 18.96 -13.97 5.40
CA ILE A 66 20.23 -14.48 4.87
C ILE A 66 20.23 -14.43 3.34
N LEU A 67 19.16 -14.91 2.70
CA LEU A 67 19.02 -14.86 1.24
C LEU A 67 19.15 -13.43 0.72
N LEU A 68 18.43 -12.48 1.33
CA LEU A 68 18.47 -11.09 0.91
C LEU A 68 19.83 -10.45 1.16
N ALA A 69 20.49 -10.78 2.28
CA ALA A 69 21.84 -10.33 2.58
C ALA A 69 22.85 -10.83 1.53
N VAL A 70 22.80 -12.12 1.18
CA VAL A 70 23.63 -12.72 0.13
C VAL A 70 23.41 -12.02 -1.20
N LEU A 71 22.15 -11.74 -1.57
CA LEU A 71 21.84 -11.03 -2.82
C LEU A 71 22.40 -9.59 -2.81
N CYS A 72 22.26 -8.88 -1.69
CA CYS A 72 22.74 -7.51 -1.54
C CYS A 72 24.28 -7.42 -1.57
N VAL A 73 24.97 -8.41 -1.00
CA VAL A 73 26.43 -8.55 -1.08
C VAL A 73 26.84 -8.94 -2.49
N GLY A 74 26.19 -9.92 -3.10
CA GLY A 74 26.44 -10.38 -4.47
C GLY A 74 26.37 -9.26 -5.50
N ILE A 75 25.28 -8.47 -5.49
CA ILE A 75 25.12 -7.29 -6.36
C ILE A 75 26.14 -6.19 -6.01
N GLY A 76 26.58 -6.11 -4.75
CA GLY A 76 27.64 -5.19 -4.36
C GLY A 76 28.97 -5.54 -5.02
N VAL A 77 29.40 -6.79 -4.88
CA VAL A 77 30.71 -7.26 -5.37
C VAL A 77 30.72 -7.39 -6.90
N TYR A 78 29.64 -7.92 -7.47
CA TYR A 78 29.50 -8.12 -8.91
C TYR A 78 28.28 -7.37 -9.44
N PRO A 79 28.45 -6.10 -9.86
CA PRO A 79 27.35 -5.24 -10.28
C PRO A 79 26.87 -5.50 -11.72
N ALA A 80 27.64 -6.23 -12.53
CA ALA A 80 27.33 -6.46 -13.95
C ALA A 80 25.92 -7.03 -14.22
N PRO A 81 25.36 -7.97 -13.42
CA PRO A 81 24.00 -8.46 -13.64
C PRO A 81 22.94 -7.37 -13.46
N LEU A 82 23.19 -6.41 -12.56
CA LEU A 82 22.30 -5.26 -12.39
C LEU A 82 22.38 -4.36 -13.64
N TYR A 83 23.59 -4.08 -14.13
CA TYR A 83 23.81 -3.21 -15.29
C TYR A 83 23.27 -3.80 -16.60
N ALA A 84 23.31 -5.12 -16.76
CA ALA A 84 22.75 -5.80 -17.93
C ALA A 84 21.22 -5.71 -18.04
N ILE A 85 20.52 -5.40 -16.94
CA ILE A 85 19.05 -5.24 -16.93
C ILE A 85 18.66 -3.80 -17.29
N LEU A 86 19.57 -2.84 -17.18
CA LEU A 86 19.27 -1.45 -17.53
C LEU A 86 19.04 -1.30 -19.05
N PRO A 87 18.06 -0.48 -19.46
CA PRO A 87 17.70 -0.32 -20.87
C PRO A 87 18.73 0.45 -21.72
N PHE A 88 19.68 1.13 -21.08
CA PHE A 88 20.71 1.93 -21.73
C PHE A 88 22.11 1.39 -21.38
N PRO A 89 23.10 1.51 -22.28
CA PRO A 89 24.46 1.08 -21.99
C PRO A 89 25.04 1.91 -20.82
N VAL A 90 25.59 1.24 -19.82
CA VAL A 90 26.14 1.86 -18.62
C VAL A 90 27.64 1.57 -18.54
N ASP A 91 28.46 2.55 -18.91
CA ASP A 91 29.92 2.52 -18.76
C ASP A 91 30.36 3.11 -17.41
N PHE A 92 29.72 2.67 -16.31
CA PHE A 92 30.03 3.15 -14.97
C PHE A 92 30.88 2.13 -14.20
N VAL A 93 32.04 2.58 -13.72
CA VAL A 93 32.93 1.78 -12.86
C VAL A 93 32.73 2.22 -11.40
N PRO A 94 32.00 1.45 -10.57
CA PRO A 94 31.68 1.88 -9.21
C PRO A 94 32.91 1.96 -8.28
N TYR A 95 33.89 1.08 -8.49
CA TYR A 95 35.05 0.93 -7.60
C TYR A 95 36.28 1.66 -8.13
N THR A 96 36.18 2.99 -8.31
CA THR A 96 37.38 3.82 -8.54
C THR A 96 37.91 4.38 -7.22
N GLY A 97 39.22 4.67 -7.16
CA GLY A 97 39.85 5.24 -5.97
C GLY A 97 39.16 6.54 -5.51
N GLN A 98 38.76 7.39 -6.44
CA GLN A 98 38.06 8.64 -6.14
C GLN A 98 36.70 8.40 -5.46
N HIS A 99 35.87 7.50 -5.98
CA HIS A 99 34.56 7.19 -5.40
C HIS A 99 34.66 6.59 -4.00
N VAL A 100 35.65 5.70 -3.79
CA VAL A 100 35.85 5.06 -2.50
C VAL A 100 36.36 6.06 -1.46
N VAL A 101 37.34 6.90 -1.83
CA VAL A 101 37.90 7.90 -0.92
C VAL A 101 36.88 8.96 -0.54
N SER A 102 36.11 9.50 -1.51
CA SER A 102 35.09 10.52 -1.22
C SER A 102 34.00 9.98 -0.29
N GLN A 103 33.57 8.73 -0.50
CA GLN A 103 32.59 8.11 0.38
C GLN A 103 33.17 7.81 1.76
N LEU A 104 34.41 7.35 1.86
CA LEU A 104 35.09 7.16 3.15
C LEU A 104 35.22 8.49 3.91
N GLN A 105 35.60 9.58 3.25
CA GLN A 105 35.65 10.90 3.85
C GLN A 105 34.27 11.31 4.37
N LEU A 106 33.22 11.17 3.56
CA LEU A 106 31.85 11.46 3.96
C LEU A 106 31.45 10.65 5.20
N LEU A 107 31.73 9.34 5.21
CA LEU A 107 31.42 8.46 6.35
C LEU A 107 32.22 8.84 7.60
N LEU A 108 33.51 9.17 7.46
CA LEU A 108 34.37 9.58 8.56
C LEU A 108 33.92 10.91 9.17
N PHE A 109 33.71 11.94 8.35
CA PHE A 109 33.25 13.25 8.83
C PHE A 109 31.84 13.20 9.39
N SER A 110 30.95 12.43 8.77
CA SER A 110 29.61 12.18 9.28
C SER A 110 29.65 11.46 10.63
N GLY A 111 30.45 10.39 10.75
CA GLY A 111 30.65 9.69 12.02
C GLY A 111 31.24 10.59 13.11
N LEU A 112 32.25 11.39 12.78
CA LEU A 112 32.84 12.37 13.69
C LEU A 112 31.80 13.39 14.16
N ALA A 113 31.00 13.93 13.25
CA ALA A 113 29.92 14.86 13.58
C ALA A 113 28.91 14.22 14.54
N PHE A 114 28.55 12.94 14.35
CA PHE A 114 27.67 12.23 15.28
C PHE A 114 28.25 12.18 16.70
N PHE A 115 29.52 11.81 16.86
CA PHE A 115 30.15 11.72 18.18
C PHE A 115 30.28 13.09 18.86
N LEU A 116 30.60 14.14 18.10
CA LEU A 116 30.66 15.52 18.61
C LEU A 116 29.27 16.02 19.05
N LEU A 117 28.22 15.73 18.29
CA LEU A 117 26.85 16.16 18.57
C LEU A 117 26.06 15.19 19.46
N LEU A 118 26.70 14.16 20.01
CA LEU A 118 26.04 13.11 20.80
C LEU A 118 25.26 13.69 21.99
N GLY A 119 25.76 14.77 22.60
CA GLY A 119 25.10 15.47 23.70
C GLY A 119 23.74 16.08 23.31
N TRP A 120 23.59 16.53 22.06
CA TRP A 120 22.38 17.17 21.54
C TRP A 120 21.41 16.16 20.90
N LEU A 121 21.93 14.99 20.52
CA LEU A 121 21.17 13.94 19.84
C LEU A 121 20.46 12.97 20.80
N LYS A 122 20.36 13.32 22.09
CA LYS A 122 19.65 12.52 23.10
C LYS A 122 18.19 12.31 22.70
N ARG A 123 17.71 11.08 22.87
CA ARG A 123 16.32 10.71 22.56
C ARG A 123 15.35 11.49 23.45
N THR A 124 14.64 12.44 22.87
CA THR A 124 13.44 13.00 23.49
C THR A 124 12.29 12.02 23.34
N ARG A 125 11.48 11.86 24.40
CA ARG A 125 10.30 11.00 24.38
C ARG A 125 9.16 11.73 23.68
N THR A 126 9.27 11.81 22.36
CA THR A 126 8.26 12.46 21.53
C THR A 126 7.29 11.40 21.02
N ILE A 127 5.99 11.70 21.09
CA ILE A 127 4.96 10.92 20.42
C ILE A 127 4.97 11.36 18.96
N THR A 128 5.40 10.48 18.06
CA THR A 128 5.30 10.73 16.62
C THR A 128 3.89 10.39 16.18
N LEU A 129 3.13 11.40 15.76
CA LEU A 129 1.84 11.17 15.11
C LEU A 129 2.13 10.81 13.64
N ASP A 130 2.06 9.53 13.33
CA ASP A 130 2.23 9.05 11.95
C ASP A 130 0.95 9.27 11.13
N VAL A 131 1.06 9.26 9.79
CA VAL A 131 -0.07 9.36 8.86
C VAL A 131 -1.07 8.21 9.06
N ASP A 132 -0.64 7.09 9.65
CA ASP A 132 -1.53 6.00 10.09
C ASP A 132 -2.62 6.49 11.05
N TRP A 133 -2.35 7.52 11.88
CA TRP A 133 -3.38 8.16 12.71
C TRP A 133 -4.47 8.80 11.86
N PHE A 134 -4.11 9.45 10.75
CA PHE A 134 -5.08 10.06 9.85
C PHE A 134 -6.02 8.97 9.30
N TRP A 135 -5.48 7.88 8.76
CA TRP A 135 -6.31 6.79 8.23
C TRP A 135 -7.16 6.07 9.28
N ARG A 136 -6.65 5.88 10.50
CA ARG A 136 -7.40 5.24 11.59
C ARG A 136 -8.45 6.15 12.21
N ARG A 137 -8.15 7.44 12.39
CA ARG A 137 -8.96 8.36 13.20
C ARG A 137 -9.91 9.20 12.35
N TRP A 138 -9.52 9.58 11.14
CA TRP A 138 -10.38 10.34 10.22
C TRP A 138 -11.76 9.71 9.96
N PRO A 139 -11.89 8.40 9.64
CA PRO A 139 -13.21 7.80 9.43
C PRO A 139 -14.03 7.71 10.73
N LEU A 140 -13.40 7.61 11.89
CA LEU A 140 -14.08 7.61 13.19
C LEU A 140 -14.60 9.01 13.54
N LEU A 141 -13.81 10.05 13.29
CA LEU A 141 -14.23 11.45 13.46
C LEU A 141 -15.34 11.84 12.49
N LEU A 142 -15.32 11.33 11.26
CA LEU A 142 -16.42 11.48 10.31
C LEU A 142 -17.68 10.76 10.81
N LYS A 143 -17.55 9.53 11.33
CA LYS A 143 -18.69 8.82 11.92
C LYS A 143 -19.28 9.57 13.11
N GLU A 144 -18.46 10.06 14.04
CA GLU A 144 -18.95 10.84 15.19
C GLU A 144 -19.59 12.17 14.77
N ARG A 145 -19.12 12.78 13.67
CA ARG A 145 -19.68 14.02 13.13
C ARG A 145 -20.97 13.80 12.32
N PHE A 146 -21.13 12.66 11.66
CA PHE A 146 -22.34 12.28 10.91
C PHE A 146 -23.38 11.55 11.77
N HIS A 147 -23.00 10.88 12.87
CA HIS A 147 -23.93 10.23 13.80
C HIS A 147 -24.78 11.20 14.63
N ARG A 148 -24.53 12.52 14.54
CA ARG A 148 -25.37 13.52 15.21
C ARG A 148 -26.61 13.90 14.40
N ASP A 149 -26.70 13.56 13.11
CA ASP A 149 -27.81 13.98 12.23
C ASP A 149 -28.52 12.86 11.47
N GLU A 150 -28.16 11.57 11.62
CA GLU A 150 -28.88 10.49 10.93
C GLU A 150 -29.26 9.34 11.86
N GLU A 151 -30.48 9.41 12.36
CA GLU A 151 -31.27 8.20 12.55
C GLU A 151 -31.35 7.49 11.20
N THR A 152 -30.56 6.43 11.04
CA THR A 152 -30.43 5.63 9.80
C THR A 152 -31.80 5.34 9.13
N PRO A 153 -32.08 5.95 7.95
CA PRO A 153 -33.35 5.74 7.22
C PRO A 153 -33.57 4.27 6.83
N LEU A 154 -32.48 3.52 6.66
CA LEU A 154 -32.48 2.10 6.30
C LEU A 154 -33.05 1.20 7.40
N ALA A 155 -32.89 1.55 8.68
CA ALA A 155 -33.44 0.77 9.80
C ALA A 155 -34.97 0.95 9.94
N ILE A 156 -35.47 2.16 9.63
CA ILE A 156 -36.90 2.47 9.58
C ILE A 156 -37.54 1.78 8.36
N PHE A 157 -36.87 1.78 7.20
CA PHE A 157 -37.37 1.14 5.99
C PHE A 157 -37.52 -0.39 6.13
N TYR A 158 -36.55 -1.05 6.78
CA TYR A 158 -36.58 -2.52 6.96
C TYR A 158 -37.65 -2.99 7.95
N SER A 159 -37.97 -2.17 8.96
CA SER A 159 -39.02 -2.50 9.94
C SER A 159 -40.43 -2.21 9.41
N ASN A 160 -40.59 -1.18 8.56
CA ASN A 160 -41.87 -0.84 7.95
C ASN A 160 -42.27 -1.84 6.85
N SER A 161 -41.29 -2.32 6.07
CA SER A 161 -41.52 -3.30 5.00
C SER A 161 -41.99 -4.67 5.53
N ARG A 162 -41.54 -5.13 6.71
CA ARG A 162 -42.05 -6.37 7.32
C ARG A 162 -43.52 -6.28 7.77
N LYS A 163 -43.95 -5.14 8.31
CA LYS A 163 -45.35 -4.93 8.73
C LYS A 163 -46.28 -4.82 7.52
N THR A 164 -45.88 -4.10 6.48
CA THR A 164 -46.66 -3.98 5.25
C THR A 164 -46.74 -5.31 4.51
N LEU A 165 -45.64 -6.07 4.44
CA LEU A 165 -45.63 -7.38 3.80
C LEU A 165 -46.49 -8.41 4.56
N ALA A 166 -46.50 -8.37 5.89
CA ALA A 166 -47.39 -9.22 6.70
C ALA A 166 -48.87 -8.88 6.51
N THR A 167 -49.23 -7.60 6.45
CA THR A 167 -50.61 -7.15 6.21
C THR A 167 -51.06 -7.47 4.78
N VAL A 168 -50.19 -7.29 3.79
CA VAL A 168 -50.47 -7.61 2.39
C VAL A 168 -50.60 -9.13 2.20
N LEU A 169 -49.72 -9.95 2.76
CA LEU A 169 -49.85 -11.40 2.74
C LEU A 169 -51.11 -11.89 3.47
N ALA A 170 -51.45 -11.33 4.61
CA ALA A 170 -52.69 -11.67 5.34
C ALA A 170 -53.96 -11.26 4.56
N THR A 171 -53.90 -10.15 3.80
CA THR A 171 -55.00 -9.69 2.94
C THR A 171 -55.12 -10.55 1.69
N ILE A 172 -53.99 -10.95 1.10
CA ILE A 172 -53.94 -11.85 -0.07
C ILE A 172 -54.41 -13.26 0.30
N TYR A 173 -54.05 -13.79 1.46
CA TYR A 173 -54.54 -15.09 1.96
C TYR A 173 -56.05 -15.07 2.26
N ARG A 174 -56.58 -13.93 2.74
CA ARG A 174 -58.03 -13.76 2.93
C ARG A 174 -58.82 -13.69 1.63
N HIS A 175 -58.20 -13.28 0.52
CA HIS A 175 -58.88 -13.14 -0.78
C HIS A 175 -58.61 -14.32 -1.74
N ASN A 176 -57.48 -15.02 -1.61
CA ASN A 176 -57.13 -16.19 -2.42
C ASN A 176 -57.19 -17.49 -1.59
N GLY A 177 -58.34 -17.74 -0.98
CA GLY A 177 -58.68 -19.08 -0.48
C GLY A 177 -58.82 -20.11 -1.62
N PRO A 178 -58.74 -21.42 -1.32
CA PRO A 178 -58.49 -22.52 -2.26
C PRO A 178 -59.67 -22.90 -3.17
N SER A 179 -60.34 -21.93 -3.78
CA SER A 179 -61.39 -22.09 -4.81
C SER A 179 -61.57 -20.80 -5.65
N GLY A 180 -60.50 -20.09 -5.99
CA GLY A 180 -60.57 -18.80 -6.68
C GLY A 180 -59.87 -18.77 -8.05
N VAL A 181 -60.67 -18.64 -9.12
CA VAL A 181 -60.51 -18.18 -10.53
C VAL A 181 -59.14 -18.27 -11.27
N LEU A 182 -57.98 -18.29 -10.62
CA LEU A 182 -56.66 -18.53 -11.23
C LEU A 182 -56.34 -20.02 -11.44
N GLY A 183 -57.24 -20.93 -11.04
CA GLY A 183 -57.16 -22.38 -11.27
C GLY A 183 -57.72 -22.85 -12.63
N ARG A 184 -57.89 -21.97 -13.62
CA ARG A 184 -58.27 -22.36 -15.00
C ARG A 184 -57.03 -22.48 -15.87
N SER A 185 -56.67 -23.71 -16.26
CA SER A 185 -55.64 -23.98 -17.25
C SER A 185 -55.99 -23.32 -18.59
N TRP A 186 -55.25 -22.28 -18.97
CA TRP A 186 -55.40 -21.65 -20.28
C TRP A 186 -55.01 -22.66 -21.38
N PRO A 187 -55.81 -22.80 -22.45
CA PRO A 187 -55.51 -23.74 -23.52
C PRO A 187 -54.20 -23.32 -24.22
N THR A 188 -53.27 -24.25 -24.28
CA THR A 188 -51.89 -24.11 -24.78
C THR A 188 -51.77 -23.49 -26.18
N GLY A 189 -52.85 -23.55 -26.98
CA GLY A 189 -52.92 -22.93 -28.30
C GLY A 189 -52.81 -21.40 -28.30
N GLY A 190 -53.27 -20.73 -27.23
CA GLY A 190 -53.18 -19.27 -27.13
C GLY A 190 -51.74 -18.78 -26.95
N MET A 191 -50.92 -19.50 -26.19
CA MET A 191 -49.50 -19.15 -26.00
C MET A 191 -48.70 -19.33 -27.29
N ALA A 192 -48.97 -20.38 -28.06
CA ALA A 192 -48.27 -20.62 -29.33
C ALA A 192 -48.59 -19.54 -30.37
N PHE A 193 -49.85 -19.09 -30.43
CA PHE A 193 -50.24 -17.99 -31.32
C PHE A 193 -49.49 -16.70 -30.99
N TRP A 194 -49.47 -16.30 -29.71
CA TRP A 194 -48.78 -15.08 -29.29
C TRP A 194 -47.25 -15.17 -29.45
N ALA A 195 -46.65 -16.33 -29.20
CA ALA A 195 -45.23 -16.54 -29.45
C ALA A 195 -44.88 -16.36 -30.94
N THR A 196 -45.73 -16.86 -31.84
CA THR A 196 -45.51 -16.74 -33.29
C THR A 196 -45.67 -15.28 -33.77
N VAL A 197 -46.68 -14.57 -33.27
CA VAL A 197 -46.90 -13.14 -33.57
C VAL A 197 -45.72 -12.28 -33.11
N LEU A 198 -45.21 -12.55 -31.90
CA LEU A 198 -44.10 -11.79 -31.32
C LEU A 198 -42.79 -12.07 -32.06
N LEU A 199 -42.53 -13.32 -32.44
CA LEU A 199 -41.39 -13.69 -33.27
C LEU A 199 -41.45 -13.06 -34.67
N GLY A 200 -42.63 -13.04 -35.30
CA GLY A 200 -42.84 -12.41 -36.60
C GLY A 200 -42.63 -10.90 -36.57
N ALA A 201 -43.14 -10.23 -35.53
CA ALA A 201 -42.92 -8.81 -35.32
C ALA A 201 -41.43 -8.48 -35.10
N PHE A 202 -40.71 -9.33 -34.35
CA PHE A 202 -39.28 -9.18 -34.13
C PHE A 202 -38.47 -9.32 -35.43
N LEU A 203 -38.81 -10.30 -36.28
CA LEU A 203 -38.16 -10.49 -37.58
C LEU A 203 -38.39 -9.33 -38.53
N LEU A 204 -39.60 -8.77 -38.56
CA LEU A 204 -39.91 -7.58 -39.36
C LEU A 204 -39.14 -6.35 -38.89
N LEU A 205 -39.06 -6.13 -37.58
CA LEU A 205 -38.27 -5.04 -37.00
C LEU A 205 -36.77 -5.18 -37.29
N TYR A 206 -36.24 -6.42 -37.31
CA TYR A 206 -34.84 -6.68 -37.61
C TYR A 206 -34.49 -6.47 -39.10
N TYR A 207 -35.43 -6.68 -40.01
CA TYR A 207 -35.17 -6.55 -41.45
C TYR A 207 -35.44 -5.13 -42.00
N LEU A 208 -36.21 -4.33 -41.27
CA LEU A 208 -36.57 -2.94 -41.62
C LEU A 208 -35.76 -1.87 -40.86
N GLY A 209 -34.96 -2.27 -39.87
CA GLY A 209 -34.01 -1.42 -39.13
C GLY A 209 -32.58 -1.80 -39.42
#